data_AF-A0AAD4E8Z0-F1
#
_entry.id   AF-A0AAD4E8Z0-F1
#
_cell.length_a   1.000
_cell.length_b   1.000
_cell.length_c   1.000
_cell.angle_alpha   90.00
_cell.angle_beta   90.00
_cell.angle_gamma   90.00
#
_symmetry.space_group_name_H-M   'P 1'
#
loop_
_entity.id
_entity.type
_entity.pdbx_description
1 polymer ?
#
loop_
_entity_poly.entity_id
_entity_poly.type
_entity_poly.pdbx_seq_one_letter_code
_entity_poly.pdbx_strand_id
1 'polypeptide(L)'
;LGHRQSPFRVIYADYVIYEQLHHEFMNRPQARAAFLHGGLIWRLALHSLGFDHLPSVLDGISPKAVPFGLLLCSNGQTYYDDGLSEEEIDFMCGTYYVHQAQGTNVVVSWWPRPHAWNASGLNIGFWSARCEDWFQTRLDNI
;
A
#
# COMPACT_ATOMS: atom_id res chain seq x y z
N LEU A 1 -3.90 10.04 3.66
CA LEU A 1 -2.88 10.97 4.20
C LEU A 1 -2.82 12.28 3.41
N GLY A 2 -2.79 12.22 2.07
CA GLY A 2 -3.33 13.27 1.21
C GLY A 2 -2.49 14.53 1.06
N HIS A 3 -3.14 15.62 0.66
CA HIS A 3 -2.49 16.90 0.35
C HIS A 3 -2.16 17.71 1.61
N ARG A 4 -0.98 18.32 1.63
CA ARG A 4 -0.46 19.17 2.70
C ARG A 4 0.13 20.46 2.11
N GLN A 5 0.11 21.54 2.88
CA GLN A 5 0.71 22.82 2.48
C GLN A 5 2.12 22.95 3.09
N SER A 6 3.05 23.54 2.34
CA SER A 6 4.38 23.86 2.86
C SER A 6 4.32 24.88 4.02
N PRO A 7 5.17 24.78 5.06
CA PRO A 7 6.20 23.76 5.29
C PRO A 7 5.66 22.57 6.10
N PHE A 8 5.30 21.48 5.43
CA PHE A 8 4.91 20.22 6.10
C PHE A 8 6.11 19.30 6.27
N ARG A 9 6.34 18.84 7.49
CA ARG A 9 7.34 17.82 7.81
C ARG A 9 6.68 16.71 8.59
N VAL A 10 6.83 15.49 8.11
CA VAL A 10 6.33 14.29 8.79
C VAL A 10 7.08 14.08 10.11
N ILE A 11 6.33 13.79 11.16
CA ILE A 11 6.85 13.42 12.48
C ILE A 11 6.34 12.03 12.89
N TYR A 12 6.93 11.46 13.94
CA TYR A 12 6.53 10.15 14.44
C TYR A 12 5.03 10.06 14.79
N ALA A 13 4.42 11.14 15.28
CA ALA A 13 2.97 11.18 15.52
C ALA A 13 2.15 10.99 14.23
N ASP A 14 2.62 11.50 13.08
CA ASP A 14 1.98 11.25 11.79
C ASP A 14 2.12 9.78 11.36
N TYR A 15 3.23 9.12 11.74
CA TYR A 15 3.42 7.69 11.50
C TYR A 15 2.44 6.85 12.31
N VAL A 16 2.23 7.17 13.59
CA VAL A 16 1.24 6.48 14.44
C VAL A 16 -0.17 6.64 13.87
N ILE A 17 -0.52 7.83 13.36
CA ILE A 17 -1.81 8.06 12.69
C ILE A 17 -1.89 7.25 11.39
N TYR A 18 -0.82 7.20 10.60
CA TYR A 18 -0.73 6.36 9.41
C TYR A 18 -0.98 4.89 9.73
N GLU A 19 -0.31 4.33 10.74
CA GLU A 19 -0.47 2.93 11.17
C GLU A 19 -1.92 2.61 11.55
N GLN A 20 -2.57 3.50 12.30
CA GLN A 20 -3.99 3.35 12.66
C GLN A 20 -4.90 3.32 11.43
N LEU A 21 -4.71 4.28 10.51
CA LEU A 21 -5.49 4.35 9.28
C LEU A 21 -5.21 3.14 8.37
N HIS A 22 -3.96 2.69 8.31
CA HIS A 22 -3.56 1.53 7.54
C HIS A 22 -4.24 0.27 8.07
N HIS A 23 -4.25 0.06 9.39
CA HIS A 23 -4.99 -1.04 10.01
C HIS A 23 -6.50 -0.96 9.72
N GLU A 24 -7.11 0.22 9.79
CA GLU A 24 -8.53 0.41 9.43
C GLU A 24 -8.81 0.06 7.96
N PHE A 25 -7.95 0.52 7.04
CA PHE A 25 -8.06 0.18 5.62
C PHE A 25 -7.95 -1.32 5.39
N MET A 26 -7.01 -1.98 6.07
CA MET A 26 -6.78 -3.42 5.91
C MET A 26 -7.96 -4.29 6.35
N ASN A 27 -8.84 -3.77 7.22
CA ASN A 27 -10.08 -4.45 7.61
C ASN A 27 -11.20 -4.35 6.55
N ARG A 28 -10.98 -3.63 5.44
CA ARG A 28 -11.96 -3.49 4.36
C ARG A 28 -11.90 -4.68 3.38
N PRO A 29 -13.02 -5.07 2.75
CA PRO A 29 -13.04 -6.19 1.80
C PRO A 29 -12.06 -6.06 0.62
N GLN A 30 -11.81 -4.85 0.16
CA GLN A 30 -10.88 -4.55 -0.94
C GLN A 30 -9.40 -4.72 -0.56
N ALA A 31 -9.05 -4.72 0.72
CA ALA A 31 -7.67 -4.84 1.17
C ALA A 31 -7.05 -6.21 0.85
N ARG A 32 -7.88 -7.18 0.46
CA ARG A 32 -7.45 -8.43 -0.20
C ARG A 32 -6.45 -8.16 -1.32
N ALA A 33 -6.69 -7.13 -2.12
CA ALA A 33 -5.83 -6.67 -3.21
C ALA A 33 -4.39 -6.42 -2.75
N ALA A 34 -4.21 -5.87 -1.54
CA ALA A 34 -2.89 -5.59 -0.98
C ALA A 34 -2.10 -6.87 -0.68
N PHE A 35 -2.79 -7.93 -0.22
CA PHE A 35 -2.16 -9.24 -0.03
C PHE A 35 -1.80 -9.92 -1.35
N LEU A 36 -2.49 -9.62 -2.45
CA LEU A 36 -2.20 -10.21 -3.76
C LEU A 36 -1.18 -9.41 -4.59
N HIS A 37 -0.94 -8.16 -4.25
CA HIS A 37 -0.04 -7.26 -4.98
C HIS A 37 1.43 -7.74 -4.97
N GLY A 38 1.83 -8.51 -3.96
CA GLY A 38 3.22 -8.93 -3.77
C GLY A 38 4.17 -7.78 -3.39
N GLY A 39 5.46 -8.10 -3.27
CA GLY A 39 6.49 -7.13 -2.92
C GLY A 39 6.21 -6.39 -1.61
N LEU A 40 6.49 -5.09 -1.60
CA LEU A 40 6.37 -4.29 -0.38
C LEU A 40 4.92 -4.10 0.09
N ILE A 41 3.97 -3.96 -0.84
CA ILE A 41 2.55 -3.77 -0.49
C ILE A 41 2.01 -4.98 0.28
N TRP A 42 2.33 -6.20 -0.19
CA TRP A 42 2.00 -7.43 0.54
C TRP A 42 2.64 -7.46 1.92
N ARG A 43 3.91 -7.05 2.05
CA ARG A 43 4.60 -7.05 3.34
C ARG A 43 3.98 -6.05 4.31
N LEU A 44 3.54 -4.88 3.82
CA LEU A 44 2.81 -3.88 4.62
C LEU A 44 1.44 -4.41 5.07
N ALA A 45 0.71 -5.07 4.18
CA ALA A 45 -0.55 -5.74 4.53
C ALA A 45 -0.34 -6.77 5.67
N LEU A 46 0.72 -7.59 5.56
CA LEU A 46 1.11 -8.52 6.62
C LEU A 46 1.56 -7.84 7.90
N HIS A 47 2.20 -6.67 7.82
CA HIS A 47 2.60 -5.94 9.02
C HIS A 47 1.38 -5.55 9.86
N SER A 48 0.31 -5.11 9.22
CA SER A 48 -0.84 -4.55 9.94
C SER A 48 -1.89 -5.55 10.40
N LEU A 49 -2.07 -6.67 9.70
CA LEU A 49 -3.02 -7.72 10.09
C LEU A 49 -2.35 -9.01 10.57
N GLY A 50 -1.08 -9.22 10.29
CA GLY A 50 -0.41 -10.48 10.59
C GLY A 50 -0.84 -11.63 9.69
N PHE A 51 -0.29 -12.82 9.98
CA PHE A 51 -0.50 -14.02 9.17
C PHE A 51 -1.85 -14.70 9.41
N ASP A 52 -2.51 -14.44 10.54
CA ASP A 52 -3.77 -15.10 10.91
C ASP A 52 -4.94 -14.73 9.99
N HIS A 53 -4.82 -13.61 9.26
CA HIS A 53 -5.83 -13.12 8.33
C HIS A 53 -5.64 -13.62 6.88
N LEU A 54 -4.52 -14.28 6.56
CA LEU A 54 -4.27 -14.85 5.22
C LEU A 54 -5.30 -15.87 4.74
N PRO A 55 -5.86 -16.76 5.58
CA PRO A 55 -6.87 -17.72 5.12
C PRO A 55 -8.09 -17.04 4.49
N SER A 56 -8.53 -15.91 5.05
CA SER A 56 -9.67 -15.14 4.51
C SER A 56 -9.38 -14.50 3.15
N VAL A 57 -8.11 -14.28 2.78
CA VAL A 57 -7.70 -13.77 1.45
C VAL A 57 -7.86 -14.87 0.39
N LEU A 58 -7.73 -16.13 0.77
CA LEU A 58 -7.83 -17.30 -0.12
C LEU A 58 -9.28 -17.63 -0.49
N ASP A 59 -10.26 -17.12 0.23
CA ASP A 59 -11.70 -17.32 -0.03
C ASP A 59 -12.21 -16.60 -1.30
N GLY A 60 -11.33 -15.89 -2.01
CA GLY A 60 -11.66 -15.18 -3.24
C GLY A 60 -12.20 -13.76 -3.00
N ILE A 61 -12.55 -13.07 -4.10
CA ILE A 61 -13.06 -11.70 -4.04
C ILE A 61 -14.40 -11.66 -3.28
N SER A 62 -14.50 -10.82 -2.27
CA SER A 62 -15.77 -10.60 -1.58
C SER A 62 -16.75 -9.91 -2.53
N PRO A 63 -18.06 -10.27 -2.54
CA PRO A 63 -19.08 -9.51 -3.28
C PRO A 63 -19.11 -8.02 -2.93
N LYS A 64 -18.68 -7.66 -1.71
CA LYS A 64 -18.57 -6.26 -1.26
C LYS A 64 -17.35 -5.53 -1.82
N ALA A 65 -16.34 -6.27 -2.29
CA ALA A 65 -15.15 -5.71 -2.93
C ALA A 65 -15.34 -5.47 -4.43
N VAL A 66 -16.38 -6.06 -5.05
CA VAL A 66 -16.71 -5.93 -6.49
C VAL A 66 -16.79 -4.47 -6.97
N PRO A 67 -17.38 -3.50 -6.23
CA PRO A 67 -17.41 -2.10 -6.66
C PRO A 67 -16.04 -1.42 -6.73
N PHE A 68 -15.01 -2.01 -6.11
CA PHE A 68 -13.66 -1.47 -6.03
C PHE A 68 -12.68 -2.19 -6.99
N GLY A 69 -13.12 -3.26 -7.66
CA GLY A 69 -12.28 -3.99 -8.58
C GLY A 69 -12.11 -3.31 -9.95
N LEU A 70 -11.03 -3.63 -10.65
CA LEU A 70 -10.82 -3.27 -12.05
C LEU A 70 -11.85 -4.03 -12.91
N LEU A 71 -12.61 -3.27 -13.70
CA LEU A 71 -13.59 -3.81 -14.62
C LEU A 71 -12.91 -4.14 -15.96
N LEU A 72 -12.68 -5.42 -16.21
CA LEU A 72 -12.13 -5.91 -17.47
C LEU A 72 -13.26 -6.43 -18.35
N CYS A 73 -13.49 -5.77 -19.48
CA CYS A 73 -14.44 -6.23 -20.50
C CYS A 73 -13.68 -7.03 -21.57
N SER A 74 -13.96 -8.33 -21.69
CA SER A 74 -13.43 -9.17 -22.77
C SER A 74 -14.52 -10.10 -23.29
N ASN A 75 -14.71 -10.13 -24.62
CA ASN A 75 -15.69 -10.99 -25.31
C ASN A 75 -17.13 -10.87 -24.78
N GLY A 76 -17.57 -9.68 -24.38
CA GLY A 76 -18.92 -9.45 -23.85
C GLY A 76 -19.13 -9.96 -22.41
N GLN A 77 -18.07 -10.39 -21.73
CA GLN A 77 -18.08 -10.71 -20.31
C GLN A 77 -17.34 -9.65 -19.50
N THR A 78 -17.87 -9.38 -18.30
CA THR A 78 -17.28 -8.46 -17.33
C THR A 78 -16.56 -9.26 -16.25
N TYR A 79 -15.26 -9.05 -16.13
CA TYR A 79 -14.43 -9.58 -15.07
C TYR A 79 -14.13 -8.47 -14.06
N TYR A 80 -14.14 -8.82 -12.78
CA TYR A 80 -13.74 -7.92 -11.69
C TYR A 80 -12.43 -8.44 -11.10
N ASP A 81 -11.37 -7.67 -11.24
CA ASP A 81 -10.07 -7.97 -10.63
C ASP A 81 -9.88 -7.10 -9.38
N ASP A 82 -9.48 -7.67 -8.25
CA ASP A 82 -9.26 -6.94 -7.02
C ASP A 82 -7.90 -6.26 -7.01
N GLY A 83 -7.72 -5.30 -7.92
CA GLY A 83 -6.54 -4.43 -7.94
C GLY A 83 -6.66 -3.30 -6.92
N LEU A 84 -5.52 -2.83 -6.42
CA LEU A 84 -5.45 -1.54 -5.71
C LEU A 84 -5.38 -0.41 -6.72
N SER A 85 -6.14 0.66 -6.48
CA SER A 85 -5.97 1.92 -7.19
C SER A 85 -4.64 2.60 -6.82
N GLU A 86 -4.15 3.51 -7.66
CA GLU A 86 -2.95 4.31 -7.34
C GLU A 86 -3.10 5.09 -6.02
N GLU A 87 -4.31 5.58 -5.72
CA GLU A 87 -4.59 6.28 -4.45
C GLU A 87 -4.48 5.33 -3.24
N GLU A 88 -4.94 4.09 -3.38
CA GLU A 88 -4.80 3.07 -2.35
C GLU A 88 -3.34 2.63 -2.20
N ILE A 89 -2.58 2.51 -3.29
CA ILE A 89 -1.14 2.25 -3.24
C ILE A 89 -0.41 3.38 -2.50
N ASP A 90 -0.71 4.63 -2.84
CA ASP A 90 -0.15 5.80 -2.17
C ASP A 90 -0.51 5.83 -0.68
N PHE A 91 -1.75 5.47 -0.36
CA PHE A 91 -2.21 5.34 1.02
C PHE A 91 -1.42 4.25 1.76
N MET A 92 -1.30 3.05 1.18
CA MET A 92 -0.53 1.93 1.73
C MET A 92 0.92 2.33 1.99
N CYS A 93 1.54 3.10 1.08
CA CYS A 93 2.92 3.57 1.22
C CYS A 93 3.10 4.75 2.20
N GLY A 94 2.02 5.27 2.77
CA GLY A 94 2.10 6.41 3.68
C GLY A 94 2.43 7.73 2.96
N THR A 95 1.92 7.93 1.73
CA THR A 95 2.29 9.06 0.86
C THR A 95 1.54 10.36 1.21
N TYR A 96 2.29 11.47 1.24
CA TYR A 96 1.82 12.85 1.38
C TYR A 96 2.24 13.67 0.16
N TYR A 97 1.31 14.48 -0.34
CA TYR A 97 1.54 15.42 -1.42
C TYR A 97 1.68 16.83 -0.86
N VAL A 98 2.92 17.34 -0.76
CA VAL A 98 3.21 18.65 -0.20
C VAL A 98 3.26 19.70 -1.31
N HIS A 99 2.28 20.60 -1.32
CA HIS A 99 2.21 21.74 -2.23
C HIS A 99 3.21 22.80 -1.80
N GLN A 100 4.19 23.12 -2.65
CA GLN A 100 5.13 24.20 -2.42
C GLN A 100 4.59 25.53 -2.97
N ALA A 101 5.01 26.64 -2.37
CA ALA A 101 4.62 27.99 -2.80
C ALA A 101 4.99 28.32 -4.25
N GLN A 102 5.93 27.56 -4.84
CA GLN A 102 6.40 27.71 -6.23
C GLN A 102 5.53 26.91 -7.24
N GLY A 103 4.45 26.27 -6.79
CA GLY A 103 3.54 25.48 -7.64
C GLY A 103 4.01 24.04 -7.88
N THR A 104 5.12 23.62 -7.28
CA THR A 104 5.66 22.25 -7.35
C THR A 104 5.13 21.38 -6.21
N ASN A 105 4.79 20.13 -6.51
CA ASN A 105 4.38 19.15 -5.51
C ASN A 105 5.55 18.24 -5.16
N VAL A 106 5.90 18.20 -3.87
CA VAL A 106 6.86 17.23 -3.33
C VAL A 106 6.10 16.04 -2.77
N VAL A 107 6.50 14.85 -3.20
CA VAL A 107 5.94 13.60 -2.70
C VAL A 107 6.84 13.08 -1.58
N VAL A 108 6.26 12.85 -0.40
CA VAL A 108 6.94 12.29 0.77
C VAL A 108 6.21 11.03 1.17
N SER A 109 6.90 9.90 1.42
CA SER A 109 6.25 8.66 1.83
C SER A 109 7.03 7.92 2.91
N TRP A 110 6.29 7.28 3.83
CA TRP A 110 6.86 6.43 4.88
C TRP A 110 7.49 5.16 4.33
N TRP A 111 6.95 4.63 3.24
CA TRP A 111 7.46 3.47 2.53
C TRP A 111 7.69 3.81 1.05
N PRO A 112 8.72 3.22 0.39
CA PRO A 112 8.94 3.45 -1.03
C PRO A 112 7.76 2.93 -1.84
N ARG A 113 7.30 3.73 -2.81
CA ARG A 113 6.22 3.32 -3.72
C ARG A 113 6.65 2.14 -4.61
N PRO A 114 5.71 1.35 -5.16
CA PRO A 114 6.04 0.14 -5.93
C PRO A 114 7.06 0.38 -7.05
N HIS A 115 6.97 1.51 -7.77
CA HIS A 115 7.96 1.83 -8.81
C HIS A 115 9.40 1.96 -8.25
N ALA A 116 9.57 2.61 -7.10
CA ALA A 116 10.87 2.76 -6.45
C ALA A 116 11.37 1.42 -5.87
N TRP A 117 10.46 0.62 -5.30
CA TRP A 117 10.78 -0.73 -4.83
C TRP A 117 11.25 -1.63 -5.98
N ASN A 118 10.55 -1.59 -7.11
CA ASN A 118 10.86 -2.39 -8.30
C ASN A 118 12.23 -2.03 -8.88
N ALA A 119 12.65 -0.76 -8.80
CA ALA A 119 13.96 -0.30 -9.25
C ALA A 119 15.09 -0.51 -8.22
N SER A 120 14.80 -0.93 -6.99
CA SER A 120 15.78 -0.99 -5.89
C SER A 120 16.79 -2.14 -5.97
N GLY A 121 16.57 -3.11 -6.86
CA GLY A 121 17.32 -4.37 -6.90
C GLY A 121 16.93 -5.38 -5.81
N LEU A 122 16.01 -5.03 -4.89
CA LEU A 122 15.40 -5.96 -3.94
C LEU A 122 14.22 -6.72 -4.55
N ASN A 123 13.61 -6.19 -5.61
CA ASN A 123 12.55 -6.88 -6.32
C ASN A 123 13.13 -7.96 -7.26
N ILE A 124 13.35 -9.15 -6.72
CA ILE A 124 13.84 -10.34 -7.47
C ILE A 124 12.72 -11.34 -7.80
N GLY A 125 11.45 -10.93 -7.69
CA GLY A 125 10.28 -11.77 -7.99
C GLY A 125 9.70 -12.54 -6.79
N PHE A 126 10.36 -12.52 -5.63
CA PHE A 126 9.81 -13.04 -4.38
C PHE A 126 10.34 -12.26 -3.17
N TRP A 127 9.70 -12.41 -2.01
CA TRP A 127 10.15 -11.78 -0.77
C TRP A 127 11.32 -12.59 -0.16
N SER A 128 12.54 -12.10 -0.36
CA SER A 128 13.76 -12.74 0.14
C SER A 128 14.11 -12.32 1.57
N ALA A 129 15.02 -13.04 2.23
CA ALA A 129 15.54 -12.66 3.55
C ALA A 129 16.11 -11.22 3.55
N ARG A 130 16.79 -10.82 2.48
CA ARG A 130 17.30 -9.45 2.32
C ARG A 130 16.19 -8.40 2.24
N CYS A 131 15.04 -8.75 1.65
CA CYS A 131 13.87 -7.87 1.65
C CYS A 131 13.33 -7.67 3.06
N GLU A 132 13.27 -8.74 3.85
CA GLU A 132 12.84 -8.68 5.25
C GLU A 132 13.82 -7.88 6.12
N ASP A 133 15.13 -8.13 6.00
CA ASP A 133 16.16 -7.38 6.73
C ASP A 133 16.05 -5.87 6.46
N TRP A 134 15.89 -5.49 5.19
CA TRP A 134 15.68 -4.11 4.80
C TRP A 134 14.39 -3.53 5.39
N PHE A 135 13.30 -4.30 5.38
CA PHE A 135 12.01 -3.85 5.90
C PHE A 135 12.08 -3.58 7.40
N GLN A 136 12.62 -4.52 8.17
CA GLN A 136 12.77 -4.39 9.62
C GLN A 136 13.72 -3.23 9.96
N THR A 137 14.86 -3.13 9.26
CA THR A 137 15.79 -2.01 9.45
C THR A 137 15.11 -0.67 9.17
N ARG A 138 14.28 -0.58 8.13
CA ARG A 138 13.55 0.66 7.85
C ARG A 138 12.55 0.96 8.95
N LEU A 139 11.77 -0.05 9.38
CA LEU A 139 10.78 0.09 10.45
C LEU A 139 11.40 0.64 11.74
N ASP A 140 12.57 0.13 12.12
CA ASP A 140 13.31 0.57 13.31
C ASP A 140 13.82 2.03 13.21
N ASN A 141 13.95 2.56 11.99
CA ASN A 141 14.46 3.90 11.71
C ASN A 141 13.36 4.95 11.44
N ILE A 142 12.08 4.57 11.55
CA ILE A 142 10.93 5.49 11.45
C ILE A 142 10.67 6.17 12.80
#